data_AF-A0A2V9FS10-F1
#
_entry.id   AF-A0A2V9FS10-F1
#
_cell.length_a   1.000
_cell.length_b   1.000
_cell.length_c   1.000
_cell.angle_alpha   90.00
_cell.angle_beta   90.00
_cell.angle_gamma   90.00
#
_symmetry.space_group_name_H-M   'P 1'
#
loop_
_entity.id
_entity.type
_entity.pdbx_description
1 polymer ?
#
loop_
_entity_poly.entity_id
_entity_poly.type
_entity_poly.pdbx_seq_one_letter_code
_entity_poly.pdbx_strand_id
1 'polypeptide(L)'
;TFLVFHGNASNIANRAPIYEFLRGMHANVFALEYRGYGHSEGKPSEAGVYRDADAAYEYLVSARGIDGKTIIPFGQSFGTAVATHLAAHRRVAGVVLEAPFPSASRVARKVFWFLPGISLLVHGQLDTRSWLKEVHTPVLIIHCNQDPVVP
;
A
#
# COMPACT_ATOMS: atom_id res chain seq x y z
N THR A 1 -6.97 9.87 -10.46
CA THR A 1 -7.67 9.15 -9.37
C THR A 1 -6.65 8.55 -8.44
N PHE A 2 -6.73 8.83 -7.14
CA PHE A 2 -5.92 8.13 -6.14
C PHE A 2 -6.56 6.79 -5.79
N LEU A 3 -5.79 5.72 -5.91
CA LEU A 3 -6.17 4.38 -5.45
C LEU A 3 -5.43 4.12 -4.14
N VAL A 4 -6.16 4.11 -3.02
CA VAL A 4 -5.57 4.26 -1.68
C VAL A 4 -5.55 2.95 -0.90
N PHE A 5 -4.39 2.67 -0.31
CA PHE A 5 -4.04 1.45 0.43
C PHE A 5 -3.66 1.81 1.87
N HIS A 6 -4.49 1.40 2.83
CA HIS A 6 -4.29 1.69 4.25
C HIS A 6 -3.27 0.76 4.93
N GLY A 7 -2.85 1.12 6.15
CA GLY A 7 -1.90 0.36 6.98
C GLY A 7 -2.50 -0.89 7.68
N ASN A 8 -1.65 -1.71 8.31
CA ASN A 8 -1.99 -3.03 8.91
C ASN A 8 -2.92 -2.98 10.14
N ALA A 9 -3.00 -1.84 10.83
CA ALA A 9 -3.93 -1.63 11.96
C ALA A 9 -4.89 -0.48 11.66
N SER A 10 -5.29 -0.37 10.39
CA SER A 10 -6.04 0.75 9.85
C SER A 10 -7.31 0.25 9.14
N ASN A 11 -8.21 1.17 8.80
CA ASN A 11 -9.35 0.94 7.92
C ASN A 11 -9.65 2.23 7.13
N ILE A 12 -10.60 2.18 6.20
CA ILE A 12 -11.03 3.35 5.42
C ILE A 12 -11.51 4.47 6.35
N ALA A 13 -12.32 4.16 7.36
CA ALA A 13 -12.93 5.18 8.21
C ALA A 13 -11.89 6.02 8.96
N ASN A 14 -10.87 5.39 9.54
CA ASN A 14 -9.83 6.09 10.29
C ASN A 14 -8.79 6.81 9.41
N ARG A 15 -8.90 6.69 8.08
CA ARG A 15 -8.13 7.43 7.08
C ARG A 15 -8.93 8.50 6.37
N ALA A 16 -10.14 8.84 6.83
CA ALA A 16 -10.94 9.92 6.26
C ALA A 16 -10.16 11.25 6.08
N PRO A 17 -9.30 11.72 7.01
CA PRO A 17 -8.57 12.98 6.83
C PRO A 17 -7.66 13.01 5.59
N ILE A 18 -6.98 11.91 5.25
CA ILE A 18 -6.14 11.88 4.05
C ILE A 18 -7.02 11.89 2.80
N TYR A 19 -8.19 11.25 2.81
CA TYR A 19 -9.10 11.28 1.67
C TYR A 19 -9.67 12.68 1.46
N GLU A 20 -10.00 13.40 2.53
CA GLU A 20 -10.43 14.80 2.45
C GLU A 20 -9.34 15.69 1.85
N PHE A 21 -8.10 15.54 2.30
CA PHE A 21 -6.96 16.23 1.71
C PHE A 21 -6.82 15.94 0.20
N LEU A 22 -6.88 14.66 -0.20
CA LEU A 22 -6.78 14.25 -1.59
C LEU A 22 -7.93 14.81 -2.44
N ARG A 23 -9.17 14.81 -1.92
CA ARG A 23 -10.32 15.42 -2.60
C ARG A 23 -10.18 16.93 -2.75
N GLY A 24 -9.57 17.61 -1.79
CA GLY A 24 -9.26 19.05 -1.84
C GLY A 24 -8.36 19.43 -3.01
N MET A 25 -7.61 18.49 -3.57
CA MET A 25 -6.81 18.67 -4.81
C MET A 25 -7.63 18.45 -6.09
N HIS A 26 -8.96 18.41 -6.03
CA HIS A 26 -9.86 18.07 -7.13
C HIS A 26 -9.60 16.69 -7.75
N ALA A 27 -9.16 15.73 -6.93
CA ALA A 27 -8.91 14.36 -7.36
C ALA A 27 -10.02 13.40 -6.90
N ASN A 28 -10.34 12.43 -7.74
CA ASN A 28 -11.12 11.27 -7.32
C ASN A 28 -10.30 10.41 -6.34
N VAL A 29 -10.95 9.87 -5.32
CA VAL A 29 -10.35 8.94 -4.35
C VAL A 29 -11.12 7.63 -4.38
N PHE A 30 -10.42 6.53 -4.57
CA PHE A 30 -10.94 5.17 -4.43
C PHE A 30 -10.14 4.46 -3.33
N ALA A 31 -10.79 4.22 -2.19
CA ALA A 31 -10.22 3.49 -1.07
C ALA A 31 -10.93 2.14 -0.93
N LEU A 32 -10.19 1.11 -0.56
CA LEU A 32 -10.71 -0.24 -0.33
C LEU A 32 -10.27 -0.79 1.02
N GLU A 33 -11.04 -1.74 1.53
CA GLU A 33 -10.63 -2.64 2.62
C GLU A 33 -10.06 -3.91 2.00
N TYR A 34 -8.91 -4.37 2.48
CA TYR A 34 -8.39 -5.69 2.08
C TYR A 34 -9.28 -6.81 2.62
N ARG A 35 -9.15 -8.01 2.05
CA ARG A 35 -9.77 -9.21 2.61
C ARG A 35 -9.42 -9.38 4.09
N GLY A 36 -10.44 -9.63 4.93
CA GLY A 36 -10.30 -9.75 6.37
C GLY A 36 -10.11 -8.43 7.13
N TYR A 37 -10.22 -7.28 6.46
CA TYR A 37 -10.29 -5.95 7.06
C TYR A 37 -11.67 -5.33 6.89
N GLY A 38 -12.05 -4.46 7.83
CA GLY A 38 -13.36 -3.80 7.82
C GLY A 38 -14.51 -4.81 7.66
N HIS A 39 -15.29 -4.65 6.59
CA HIS A 39 -16.37 -5.56 6.22
C HIS A 39 -16.02 -6.53 5.06
N SER A 40 -14.78 -6.49 4.56
CA SER A 40 -14.33 -7.38 3.50
C SER A 40 -14.11 -8.80 4.02
N GLU A 41 -14.67 -9.78 3.32
CA GLU A 41 -14.61 -11.20 3.70
C GLU A 41 -13.20 -11.80 3.56
N GLY A 42 -13.02 -13.03 4.07
CA GLY A 42 -11.78 -13.82 3.90
C GLY A 42 -10.74 -13.59 5.00
N LYS A 43 -9.50 -14.03 4.73
CA LYS A 43 -8.36 -13.90 5.64
C LYS A 43 -7.20 -13.18 4.96
N PRO A 44 -6.51 -12.26 5.65
CA PRO A 44 -5.41 -11.52 5.06
C PRO A 44 -4.22 -12.44 4.78
N SER A 45 -3.60 -12.24 3.62
CA SER A 45 -2.32 -12.83 3.22
C SER A 45 -1.65 -11.91 2.21
N GLU A 46 -0.32 -11.97 2.06
CA GLU A 46 0.41 -11.12 1.11
C GLU A 46 -0.15 -11.24 -0.31
N ALA A 47 -0.23 -12.46 -0.85
CA ALA A 47 -0.83 -12.70 -2.17
C ALA A 47 -2.33 -12.35 -2.21
N GLY A 48 -3.01 -12.33 -1.06
CA GLY A 48 -4.39 -11.91 -0.94
C GLY A 48 -4.55 -10.40 -1.13
N VAL A 49 -3.80 -9.60 -0.38
CA VAL A 49 -3.89 -8.13 -0.43
C VAL A 49 -3.42 -7.58 -1.78
N TYR A 50 -2.45 -8.23 -2.43
CA TYR A 50 -2.05 -7.87 -3.79
C TYR A 50 -3.16 -8.13 -4.80
N ARG A 51 -3.87 -9.25 -4.70
CA ARG A 51 -5.04 -9.52 -5.55
C ARG A 51 -6.18 -8.53 -5.31
N ASP A 52 -6.38 -8.09 -4.07
CA ASP A 52 -7.40 -7.09 -3.76
C ASP A 52 -7.06 -5.73 -4.41
N ALA A 53 -5.78 -5.36 -4.42
CA ALA A 53 -5.29 -4.17 -5.11
C ALA A 53 -5.45 -4.26 -6.64
N ASP A 54 -5.13 -5.41 -7.22
CA ASP A 54 -5.35 -5.66 -8.65
C ASP A 54 -6.85 -5.59 -9.00
N ALA A 55 -7.72 -6.19 -8.19
CA ALA A 55 -9.16 -6.13 -8.40
C ALA A 55 -9.70 -4.69 -8.35
N ALA A 56 -9.21 -3.88 -7.41
CA ALA A 56 -9.55 -2.47 -7.33
C ALA A 56 -9.08 -1.67 -8.56
N TYR A 57 -7.85 -1.92 -9.02
CA TYR A 57 -7.33 -1.31 -10.24
C TYR A 57 -8.16 -1.70 -11.47
N GLU A 58 -8.47 -2.98 -11.64
CA GLU A 58 -9.29 -3.48 -12.74
C GLU A 58 -10.71 -2.91 -12.70
N TYR A 59 -11.30 -2.74 -11.51
CA TYR A 59 -12.58 -2.05 -11.39
C TYR A 59 -12.50 -0.61 -11.94
N LEU A 60 -11.46 0.15 -11.59
CA LEU A 60 -11.27 1.51 -12.09
C LEU A 60 -11.07 1.56 -13.60
N VAL A 61 -10.24 0.67 -14.15
CA VAL A 61 -9.93 0.67 -15.59
C VAL A 61 -11.08 0.10 -16.41
N SER A 62 -11.49 -1.13 -16.10
CA SER A 62 -12.41 -1.91 -16.93
C SER A 62 -13.87 -1.54 -16.69
N ALA A 63 -14.28 -1.34 -15.43
CA ALA A 63 -15.69 -1.04 -15.11
C ALA A 63 -15.99 0.47 -15.10
N ARG A 64 -15.01 1.31 -14.73
CA ARG A 64 -15.18 2.78 -14.67
C ARG A 64 -14.56 3.53 -15.85
N GLY A 65 -13.84 2.85 -16.74
CA GLY A 65 -13.24 3.46 -17.93
C GLY A 65 -12.14 4.49 -17.62
N ILE A 66 -11.52 4.42 -16.44
CA ILE A 66 -10.45 5.35 -16.05
C ILE A 66 -9.16 4.89 -16.71
N ASP A 67 -8.49 5.77 -17.48
CA ASP A 67 -7.16 5.46 -18.02
C ASP A 67 -6.18 5.22 -16.86
N GLY A 68 -5.51 4.06 -16.85
CA GLY A 68 -4.47 3.71 -15.88
C GLY A 68 -3.38 4.78 -15.74
N LYS A 69 -3.07 5.52 -16.83
CA LYS A 69 -2.13 6.66 -16.80
C LYS A 69 -2.60 7.86 -15.98
N THR A 70 -3.81 7.83 -15.44
CA THR A 70 -4.36 8.84 -14.52
C THR A 70 -4.57 8.30 -13.11
N ILE A 71 -4.23 7.03 -12.86
CA ILE A 71 -4.34 6.37 -11.56
C ILE A 71 -3.02 6.53 -10.81
N ILE A 72 -3.09 6.96 -9.55
CA ILE A 72 -1.94 7.10 -8.65
C ILE A 72 -2.19 6.20 -7.44
N PRO A 73 -1.50 5.06 -7.30
CA PRO A 73 -1.48 4.30 -6.05
C PRO A 73 -0.91 5.16 -4.91
N PHE A 74 -1.64 5.20 -3.80
CA PHE A 74 -1.18 5.84 -2.56
C PHE A 74 -1.17 4.79 -1.47
N GLY A 75 -0.02 4.53 -0.87
CA GLY A 75 0.12 3.58 0.24
C GLY A 75 0.61 4.24 1.51
N GLN A 76 0.07 3.82 2.66
CA GLN A 76 0.59 4.19 3.98
C GLN A 76 1.06 2.96 4.76
N SER A 77 2.29 3.01 5.29
CA SER A 77 2.90 1.93 6.06
C SER A 77 2.76 0.58 5.32
N PHE A 78 1.99 -0.39 5.82
CA PHE A 78 1.69 -1.65 5.11
C PHE A 78 1.18 -1.45 3.68
N GLY A 79 0.35 -0.43 3.46
CA GLY A 79 -0.16 -0.09 2.14
C GLY A 79 0.92 0.31 1.13
N THR A 80 2.12 0.73 1.56
CA THR A 80 3.21 1.06 0.63
C THR A 80 3.71 -0.16 -0.11
N ALA A 81 3.77 -1.32 0.54
CA ALA A 81 4.15 -2.57 -0.11
C ALA A 81 3.13 -2.97 -1.18
N VAL A 82 1.84 -2.79 -0.88
CA VAL A 82 0.73 -3.05 -1.81
C VAL A 82 0.75 -2.08 -3.00
N ALA A 83 0.88 -0.78 -2.73
CA ALA A 83 0.96 0.27 -3.75
C ALA A 83 2.15 0.06 -4.69
N THR A 84 3.30 -0.30 -4.13
CA THR A 84 4.53 -0.56 -4.90
C THR A 84 4.38 -1.81 -5.76
N HIS A 85 3.85 -2.90 -5.21
CA HIS A 85 3.56 -4.11 -5.98
C HIS A 85 2.61 -3.80 -7.15
N LEU A 86 1.55 -3.03 -6.92
CA LEU A 86 0.62 -2.65 -7.99
C LEU A 86 1.32 -1.81 -9.07
N ALA A 87 2.11 -0.80 -8.66
CA ALA A 87 2.83 0.09 -9.58
C ALA A 87 3.91 -0.63 -10.41
N ALA A 88 4.45 -1.75 -9.91
CA ALA A 88 5.39 -2.59 -10.65
C ALA A 88 4.72 -3.42 -11.77
N HIS A 89 3.44 -3.76 -11.62
CA HIS A 89 2.74 -4.66 -12.55
C HIS A 89 1.69 -3.95 -13.41
N ARG A 90 1.26 -2.75 -13.04
CA ARG A 90 0.18 -2.01 -13.70
C ARG A 90 0.66 -0.66 -14.23
N ARG A 91 0.00 -0.20 -15.29
CA ARG A 91 0.26 1.11 -15.87
C ARG A 91 -0.38 2.19 -15.00
N VAL A 92 0.44 2.91 -14.24
CA VAL A 92 0.00 3.99 -13.35
C VAL A 92 0.65 5.32 -13.75
N ALA A 93 0.14 6.44 -13.24
CA ALA A 93 0.70 7.77 -13.46
C ALA A 93 1.95 8.04 -12.61
N GLY A 94 2.07 7.34 -11.49
CA GLY A 94 3.09 7.49 -10.45
C GLY A 94 2.60 6.83 -9.17
N VAL A 95 3.43 6.75 -8.14
CA VAL A 95 3.09 6.13 -6.85
C VAL A 95 3.53 7.02 -5.68
N VAL A 96 2.68 7.11 -4.66
CA VAL A 96 2.97 7.84 -3.41
C VAL A 96 3.09 6.84 -2.26
N LEU A 97 4.21 6.90 -1.55
CA LEU A 97 4.55 6.01 -0.45
C LEU A 97 4.76 6.83 0.82
N GLU A 98 3.83 6.71 1.77
CA GLU A 98 3.89 7.36 3.08
C GLU A 98 4.36 6.35 4.14
N ALA A 99 5.45 6.68 4.83
CA ALA A 99 6.11 5.84 5.82
C ALA A 99 6.44 4.42 5.30
N PRO A 100 7.09 4.27 4.12
CA PRO A 100 7.37 2.95 3.57
C PRO A 100 8.42 2.21 4.38
N PHE A 101 8.29 0.88 4.41
CA PHE A 101 9.33 0.00 4.90
C PHE A 101 9.88 -0.89 3.77
N PRO A 102 11.17 -1.28 3.84
CA PRO A 102 11.81 -2.10 2.82
C PRO A 102 11.28 -3.54 2.74
N SER A 103 10.97 -4.17 3.89
CA SER A 103 10.31 -5.48 3.96
C SER A 103 9.74 -5.74 5.36
N ALA A 104 8.71 -6.57 5.47
CA ALA A 104 8.09 -6.96 6.74
C ALA A 104 9.12 -7.61 7.68
N SER A 105 9.98 -8.48 7.15
CA SER A 105 11.03 -9.15 7.91
C SER A 105 12.08 -8.19 8.47
N ARG A 106 12.34 -7.05 7.81
CA ARG A 106 13.28 -6.05 8.32
C ARG A 106 12.65 -5.21 9.44
N VAL A 107 11.37 -4.87 9.33
CA VAL A 107 10.62 -4.23 10.42
C VAL A 107 10.57 -5.16 11.63
N ALA A 108 10.17 -6.43 11.45
CA ALA A 108 10.07 -7.40 12.53
C ALA A 108 11.39 -7.58 13.29
N ARG A 109 12.52 -7.66 12.57
CA ARG A 109 13.85 -7.77 13.19
C ARG A 109 14.23 -6.53 14.02
N LYS A 110 13.76 -5.35 13.64
CA LYS A 110 14.08 -4.09 14.32
C LYS A 110 13.16 -3.87 15.53
N VAL A 111 11.86 -4.17 15.39
CA VAL A 111 10.87 -4.04 16.46
C VAL A 111 11.04 -5.14 17.51
N PHE A 112 11.23 -6.38 17.09
CA PHE A 112 11.40 -7.54 17.97
C PHE A 112 12.86 -7.99 18.05
N TRP A 113 13.78 -7.03 18.21
CA TRP A 113 15.23 -7.28 18.19
C TRP A 113 15.71 -8.28 19.26
N PHE A 114 14.95 -8.42 20.35
CA PHE A 114 15.20 -9.35 21.45
C PHE A 114 14.77 -10.80 21.17
N LEU A 115 14.09 -11.07 20.04
CA LEU A 115 13.64 -12.40 19.62
C LEU A 115 14.49 -12.91 18.44
N PRO A 116 15.54 -13.73 18.68
CA PRO A 116 16.35 -14.28 17.60
C PRO A 116 15.49 -15.16 16.69
N GLY A 117 15.62 -14.99 15.36
CA GLY A 117 14.89 -15.79 14.38
C GLY A 117 13.48 -15.29 14.05
N ILE A 118 12.98 -14.20 14.65
CA ILE A 118 11.64 -13.66 14.38
C ILE A 118 11.38 -13.40 12.89
N SER A 119 12.41 -13.02 12.12
CA SER A 119 12.31 -12.79 10.67
C SER A 119 11.96 -14.05 9.87
N LEU A 120 12.26 -15.26 10.39
CA LEU A 120 11.92 -16.54 9.75
C LEU A 120 10.45 -16.93 9.98
N LEU A 121 9.80 -16.31 10.98
CA LEU A 121 8.39 -16.51 11.32
C LEU A 121 7.47 -15.53 10.58
N VAL A 122 8.03 -14.53 9.91
CA VAL A 122 7.26 -13.57 9.10
C VAL A 122 6.83 -14.27 7.82
N HIS A 123 5.57 -14.72 7.80
CA HIS A 123 4.93 -15.26 6.61
C HIS A 123 4.58 -14.13 5.64
N GLY A 124 5.35 -14.03 4.56
CA GLY A 124 5.23 -13.00 3.54
C GLY A 124 6.26 -11.89 3.69
N GLN A 125 6.89 -11.47 2.59
CA GLN A 125 8.04 -10.57 2.66
C GLN A 125 7.63 -9.10 2.63
N LEU A 126 6.51 -8.77 1.97
CA LEU A 126 6.12 -7.40 1.62
C LEU A 126 7.34 -6.63 1.11
N ASP A 127 8.03 -7.22 0.13
CA ASP A 127 9.35 -6.76 -0.32
C ASP A 127 9.25 -5.52 -1.20
N THR A 128 8.85 -4.41 -0.57
CA THR A 128 8.76 -3.09 -1.18
C THR A 128 10.05 -2.74 -1.90
N ARG A 129 11.22 -3.09 -1.33
CA ARG A 129 12.51 -2.75 -1.92
C ARG A 129 12.73 -3.44 -3.27
N SER A 130 12.38 -4.71 -3.38
CA SER A 130 12.53 -5.43 -4.65
C SER A 130 11.53 -4.92 -5.68
N TRP A 131 10.26 -4.77 -5.31
CA TRP A 131 9.24 -4.27 -6.23
C TRP A 131 9.50 -2.84 -6.72
N LEU A 132 10.07 -1.98 -5.87
CA LEU A 132 10.37 -0.59 -6.24
C LEU A 132 11.36 -0.49 -7.41
N LYS A 133 12.23 -1.50 -7.62
CA LYS A 133 13.15 -1.55 -8.77
C LYS A 133 12.43 -1.74 -10.10
N GLU A 134 11.25 -2.36 -10.06
CA GLU A 134 10.41 -2.64 -11.22
C GLU A 134 9.42 -1.48 -11.49
N VAL A 135 9.39 -0.45 -10.62
CA VAL A 135 8.56 0.74 -10.82
C VAL A 135 9.28 1.72 -11.74
N HIS A 136 8.73 1.92 -12.94
CA HIS A 136 9.27 2.83 -13.94
C HIS A 136 8.52 4.18 -14.03
N THR A 137 7.63 4.44 -13.07
CA THR A 137 6.84 5.68 -12.99
C THR A 137 7.38 6.58 -11.88
N PRO A 138 7.06 7.89 -11.86
CA PRO A 138 7.48 8.77 -10.77
C PRO A 138 7.06 8.25 -9.40
N VAL A 139 8.00 8.30 -8.44
CA VAL A 139 7.80 7.85 -7.06
C VAL A 139 7.95 9.04 -6.12
N LEU A 140 6.96 9.27 -5.26
CA LEU A 140 7.06 10.18 -4.12
C LEU A 140 7.15 9.35 -2.83
N ILE A 141 8.20 9.58 -2.05
CA ILE A 141 8.38 8.99 -0.72
C ILE A 141 8.27 10.08 0.33
N ILE A 142 7.41 9.85 1.32
CA ILE A 142 7.20 10.74 2.46
C ILE A 142 7.49 9.94 3.72
N HIS A 143 8.39 10.44 4.57
CA HIS A 143 8.79 9.73 5.79
C HIS A 143 9.08 10.71 6.93
N CYS A 144 8.63 10.40 8.13
CA CYS A 144 8.90 11.21 9.31
C CYS A 144 10.23 10.79 9.96
N ASN A 145 11.12 11.75 10.23
CA ASN A 145 12.41 11.49 10.88
C ASN A 145 12.29 10.91 12.31
N GLN A 146 11.12 11.02 12.92
CA GLN A 146 10.82 10.53 14.28
C GLN A 146 9.77 9.42 14.27
N ASP A 147 9.62 8.68 13.17
CA ASP A 147 8.72 7.52 13.12
C ASP A 147 9.22 6.41 14.07
N PRO A 148 8.46 6.08 15.14
CA PRO A 148 8.88 5.10 16.12
C PRO A 148 8.69 3.65 15.65
N VAL A 149 7.96 3.43 14.55
CA VAL A 149 7.58 2.12 14.03
C VAL A 149 8.44 1.73 12.82
N VAL A 150 8.61 2.66 11.88
CA VAL A 150 9.45 2.47 10.69
C VAL A 150 10.50 3.57 10.65
N PRO A 151 11.69 3.38 11.24
CA PRO A 151 12.73 4.41 11.27
C PRO A 151 13.59 4.41 10.01
#